data_AF-A0A6G3MNP6-F1
#
_entry.id   AF-A0A6G3MNP6-F1
#
_cell.length_a   1.000
_cell.length_b   1.000
_cell.length_c   1.000
_cell.angle_alpha   90.00
_cell.angle_beta   90.00
_cell.angle_gamma   90.00
#
_symmetry.space_group_name_H-M   'P 1'
#
loop_
_entity.id
_entity.type
_entity.pdbx_description
1 polymer ?
#
loop_
_entity_poly.entity_id
_entity_poly.type
_entity_poly.pdbx_seq_one_letter_code
_entity_poly.pdbx_strand_id
1 'polypeptide(L)'
;NKYYQPSMSSADIEACFPPIIQSGGKYNLKFSVSSDNNAMKFDCIISMIGVRYKFYCSSIVRTLMVKPTDELKNLYSFVLTLQEITLKNLKPGKIFGDI
;
A
#
# COMPACT_ATOMS: atom_id res chain seq x y z
N ASN A 1 -0.01 -26.61 -2.08
CA ASN A 1 0.00 -25.25 -2.68
C ASN A 1 -1.45 -24.75 -2.78
N LYS A 2 -2.03 -24.28 -1.67
CA LYS A 2 -3.48 -24.24 -1.42
C LYS A 2 -4.21 -23.00 -2.00
N TYR A 3 -3.49 -22.14 -2.73
CA TYR A 3 -3.98 -20.83 -3.18
C TYR A 3 -4.08 -20.67 -4.71
N TYR A 4 -3.67 -21.68 -5.48
CA TYR A 4 -3.82 -21.65 -6.94
C TYR A 4 -5.18 -22.24 -7.31
N GLN A 5 -6.07 -21.40 -7.82
CA GLN A 5 -7.24 -21.85 -8.56
C GLN A 5 -6.74 -22.67 -9.78
N PRO A 6 -7.35 -23.82 -10.11
CA PRO A 6 -6.90 -24.68 -11.22
C PRO A 6 -6.79 -23.96 -12.58
N SER A 7 -7.43 -22.80 -12.74
CA SER A 7 -7.43 -21.96 -13.94
C SER A 7 -6.39 -20.83 -13.95
N MET A 8 -5.56 -20.69 -12.91
CA MET A 8 -4.56 -19.62 -12.80
C MET A 8 -3.16 -20.16 -13.10
N SER A 9 -2.55 -19.68 -14.19
CA SER A 9 -1.15 -19.90 -14.47
C SER A 9 -0.29 -18.90 -13.70
N SER A 10 0.86 -19.33 -13.18
CA SER A 10 1.86 -18.41 -12.60
C SER A 10 2.40 -17.41 -13.63
N ALA A 11 2.33 -17.76 -14.92
CA ALA A 11 2.70 -16.86 -16.01
C ALA A 11 1.74 -15.66 -16.16
N ASP A 12 0.53 -15.76 -15.62
CA ASP A 12 -0.44 -14.67 -15.66
C ASP A 12 -0.24 -13.64 -14.53
N ILE A 13 0.71 -13.87 -13.62
CA ILE A 13 0.94 -13.08 -12.41
C ILE A 13 2.31 -12.43 -12.47
N GLU A 14 2.33 -11.11 -12.39
CA GLU A 14 3.56 -10.31 -12.41
C GLU A 14 3.48 -9.20 -11.36
N ALA A 15 4.62 -8.62 -10.98
CA ALA A 15 4.62 -7.42 -10.15
C ALA A 15 4.31 -6.17 -11.01
N CYS A 16 3.47 -5.26 -10.52
CA CYS A 16 3.24 -3.97 -11.20
C CYS A 16 4.47 -3.06 -11.14
N PHE A 17 5.20 -3.14 -10.02
CA PHE A 17 6.41 -2.40 -9.71
C PHE A 17 7.20 -3.22 -8.67
N PRO A 18 8.53 -3.04 -8.53
CA PRO A 18 9.30 -3.69 -7.47
C PRO A 18 8.72 -3.33 -6.09
N PRO A 19 8.49 -4.30 -5.18
CA PRO A 19 7.96 -4.01 -3.85
C PRO A 19 8.77 -2.93 -3.13
N ILE A 20 8.08 -1.93 -2.59
CA ILE A 20 8.69 -0.78 -1.92
C ILE A 20 8.50 -0.96 -0.41
N ILE A 21 9.60 -1.04 0.33
CA ILE A 21 9.60 -1.19 1.78
C ILE A 21 10.42 -0.06 2.39
N GLN A 22 9.83 0.67 3.33
CA GLN A 22 10.43 1.87 3.92
C GLN A 22 10.32 1.82 5.43
N SER A 23 11.41 2.16 6.13
CA SER A 23 11.50 2.21 7.61
C SER A 23 12.62 3.17 8.02
N GLY A 24 12.80 3.44 9.31
CA GLY A 24 13.95 4.22 9.77
C GLY A 24 13.82 5.73 9.57
N GLY A 25 12.60 6.25 9.54
CA GLY A 25 12.32 7.70 9.46
C GLY A 25 12.49 8.32 8.07
N LYS A 26 12.88 7.56 7.05
CA LYS A 26 13.01 8.02 5.66
C LYS A 26 11.86 7.47 4.82
N TYR A 27 10.90 8.34 4.49
CA TYR A 27 9.70 7.94 3.76
C TYR A 27 9.52 8.76 2.47
N ASN A 28 9.06 8.10 1.42
CA ASN A 28 8.63 8.71 0.16
C ASN A 28 7.39 7.98 -0.36
N LEU A 29 6.24 8.64 -0.35
CA LEU A 29 4.93 8.04 -0.64
C LEU A 29 4.60 7.96 -2.14
N LYS A 30 5.61 7.97 -3.02
CA LYS A 30 5.45 7.84 -4.47
C LYS A 30 5.76 6.42 -4.91
N PHE A 31 4.97 5.87 -5.84
CA PHE A 31 5.23 4.55 -6.45
C PHE A 31 6.43 4.52 -7.40
N SER A 32 7.02 5.68 -7.72
CA SER A 32 8.17 5.80 -8.61
C SER A 32 9.52 5.62 -7.91
N VAL A 33 9.53 5.32 -6.62
CA VAL A 33 10.76 5.11 -5.84
C VAL A 33 11.05 3.64 -5.62
N SER A 34 12.31 3.32 -5.41
CA SER A 34 12.75 1.98 -5.02
C SER A 34 13.01 1.93 -3.52
N SER A 35 12.93 0.73 -2.94
CA SER A 35 13.45 0.45 -1.60
C SER A 35 14.93 0.85 -1.53
N ASP A 36 15.36 1.38 -0.39
CA ASP A 36 16.77 1.63 -0.15
C ASP A 36 17.50 0.33 0.26
N ASN A 37 18.83 0.40 0.36
CA ASN A 37 19.67 -0.72 0.79
C ASN A 37 19.96 -0.70 2.30
N ASN A 38 19.24 0.12 3.09
CA ASN A 38 19.48 0.19 4.53
C ASN A 38 18.84 -1.00 5.23
N ALA A 39 19.46 -1.43 6.34
CA ALA A 39 18.86 -2.46 7.18
C ALA A 39 17.53 -1.95 7.76
N MET A 40 16.48 -2.76 7.63
CA MET A 40 15.13 -2.45 8.11
C MET A 40 15.17 -2.11 9.60
N LYS A 41 14.49 -1.03 9.97
CA LYS A 41 14.29 -0.64 11.36
C LYS A 41 12.89 -1.05 11.80
N PHE A 42 12.78 -1.59 13.01
CA PHE A 42 11.51 -1.99 13.59
C PHE A 42 10.84 -0.80 14.27
N ASP A 43 10.35 0.12 13.45
CA ASP A 43 9.63 1.33 13.83
C ASP A 43 8.27 1.40 13.11
N CYS A 44 8.02 2.44 12.31
CA CYS A 44 6.91 2.54 11.38
C CYS A 44 7.38 2.07 10.00
N ILE A 45 6.91 0.90 9.58
CA ILE A 45 7.30 0.27 8.32
C ILE A 45 6.16 0.42 7.32
N ILE A 46 6.44 1.04 6.18
CA ILE A 46 5.48 1.19 5.09
C ILE A 46 5.83 0.17 4.00
N SER A 47 4.87 -0.65 3.60
CA SER A 47 4.98 -1.59 2.50
C SER A 47 4.02 -1.23 1.37
N MET A 48 4.54 -1.09 0.16
CA MET A 48 3.77 -0.88 -1.06
C MET A 48 4.02 -2.06 -1.99
N ILE A 49 2.94 -2.76 -2.33
CA ILE A 49 2.99 -3.97 -3.15
C ILE A 49 1.97 -3.82 -4.28
N GLY A 50 2.36 -4.18 -5.49
CA GLY A 50 1.47 -4.18 -6.66
C GLY A 50 1.55 -5.49 -7.42
N VAL A 51 0.40 -6.06 -7.75
CA VAL A 51 0.28 -7.32 -8.50
C VAL A 51 -0.55 -7.06 -9.75
N ARG A 52 -0.02 -7.54 -10.88
CA ARG A 52 -0.66 -7.54 -12.18
C ARG A 52 -1.13 -8.95 -12.50
N TYR A 53 -2.43 -9.12 -12.68
CA TYR A 53 -3.03 -10.37 -13.14
C TYR A 53 -3.67 -10.16 -14.50
N LYS A 54 -3.23 -10.90 -15.53
CA LYS A 54 -3.75 -10.78 -16.91
C LYS A 54 -3.85 -9.33 -17.39
N PHE A 55 -2.77 -8.56 -17.22
CA PHE A 55 -2.68 -7.12 -17.54
C PHE A 55 -3.51 -6.16 -16.67
N TYR A 56 -4.28 -6.65 -15.69
CA TYR A 56 -4.99 -5.80 -14.72
C TYR A 56 -4.14 -5.59 -13.46
N CYS A 57 -3.82 -4.33 -13.18
CA CYS A 57 -3.03 -3.95 -12.01
C CYS A 57 -3.90 -3.83 -10.75
N SER A 58 -3.35 -4.27 -9.63
CA SER A 58 -3.87 -4.04 -8.28
C SER A 58 -2.71 -3.58 -7.39
N SER A 59 -3.01 -2.77 -6.38
CA SER A 59 -2.01 -2.32 -5.43
C SER A 59 -2.57 -2.26 -4.01
N ILE A 60 -1.67 -2.44 -3.05
CA ILE A 60 -1.96 -2.35 -1.62
C ILE A 60 -0.80 -1.64 -0.92
N VAL A 61 -1.15 -0.72 -0.04
CA VAL A 61 -0.20 -0.05 0.85
C VAL A 61 -0.62 -0.31 2.29
N ARG A 62 0.33 -0.69 3.15
CA ARG A 62 0.09 -0.93 4.57
C ARG A 62 1.20 -0.33 5.41
N THR A 63 0.81 0.09 6.61
CA THR A 63 1.71 0.60 7.64
C THR A 63 1.73 -0.39 8.79
N LEU A 64 2.90 -0.95 9.07
CA LEU A 64 3.16 -1.83 10.20
C LEU A 64 3.87 -1.01 11.27
N MET A 65 3.37 -1.02 12.49
CA MET A 65 3.91 -0.21 13.58
C MET A 65 4.44 -1.09 14.71
N VAL A 66 5.72 -0.97 15.02
CA VAL A 66 6.36 -1.65 16.16
C VAL A 66 6.47 -0.67 17.31
N LYS A 67 5.81 -0.98 18.44
CA LYS A 67 5.75 -0.13 19.64
C LYS A 67 5.41 1.35 19.33
N PRO A 68 4.28 1.63 18.64
CA PRO A 68 3.93 3.00 18.28
C PRO A 68 3.61 3.87 19.50
N THR A 69 3.92 5.16 19.41
CA THR A 69 3.44 6.18 20.33
C THR A 69 1.93 6.37 20.18
N ASP A 70 1.27 6.90 21.21
CA ASP A 70 -0.17 7.17 21.13
C ASP A 70 -0.50 8.24 20.09
N GLU A 71 0.39 9.21 19.91
CA GLU A 71 0.30 10.19 18.82
C GLU A 71 0.27 9.52 17.45
N LEU A 72 1.18 8.58 17.18
CA LEU A 72 1.23 7.87 15.90
C LEU A 72 -0.02 7.00 15.67
N LYS A 73 -0.54 6.34 16.71
CA LYS A 73 -1.80 5.58 16.62
C LYS A 73 -2.97 6.49 16.27
N ASN A 74 -3.10 7.62 16.96
CA ASN A 74 -4.19 8.57 16.73
C ASN A 74 -4.13 9.16 15.32
N LEU A 75 -2.93 9.53 14.85
CA LEU A 75 -2.73 10.01 13.49
C LEU A 75 -3.10 8.94 12.46
N TYR A 76 -2.72 7.68 12.69
CA TYR A 76 -3.08 6.58 11.80
C TYR A 76 -4.60 6.34 11.77
N SER A 77 -5.27 6.37 12.92
CA SER A 77 -6.74 6.30 13.00
C SER A 77 -7.42 7.43 12.23
N PHE A 78 -6.89 8.65 12.33
CA PHE A 78 -7.39 9.78 11.55
C PHE A 78 -7.25 9.56 10.03
N VAL A 79 -6.11 9.04 9.57
CA VAL A 79 -5.90 8.70 8.16
C VAL A 79 -6.89 7.62 7.68
N LEU A 80 -7.20 6.62 8.51
CA LEU A 80 -8.22 5.62 8.19
C LEU A 80 -9.61 6.26 8.03
N THR A 81 -9.98 7.19 8.92
CA THR A 81 -11.24 7.94 8.80
C THR A 81 -11.28 8.76 7.49
N LEU A 82 -10.18 9.41 7.13
CA LEU A 82 -10.09 10.13 5.85
C LEU A 82 -10.27 9.18 4.66
N GLN A 83 -9.62 8.02 4.68
CA GLN A 83 -9.77 7.00 3.62
C GLN A 83 -11.24 6.58 3.46
N GLU A 84 -11.95 6.33 4.56
CA GLU A 84 -13.37 5.98 4.51
C GLU A 84 -14.23 7.10 3.92
N ILE A 85 -13.96 8.37 4.28
CA ILE A 85 -14.67 9.53 3.75
C ILE A 85 -14.40 9.66 2.24
N THR A 86 -13.15 9.53 1.80
CA THR A 86 -12.79 9.56 0.37
C THR A 86 -13.54 8.48 -0.41
N LEU A 87 -13.55 7.24 0.10
CA LEU A 87 -14.28 6.13 -0.54
C LEU A 87 -15.80 6.37 -0.61
N LYS A 88 -16.39 6.98 0.43
CA LYS A 88 -17.83 7.35 0.43
C LYS A 88 -18.17 8.43 -0.59
N ASN A 89 -17.22 9.31 -0.92
CA ASN A 89 -17.41 10.40 -1.87
C ASN A 89 -17.03 10.01 -3.32
N LEU A 90 -16.20 8.98 -3.50
CA LEU A 90 -15.79 8.45 -4.80
C LEU A 90 -16.95 7.72 -5.50
N LYS A 91 -17.86 8.51 -6.09
CA LYS A 91 -19.08 8.05 -6.78
C LYS A 91 -19.09 8.49 -8.25
N PRO A 92 -19.76 7.73 -9.14
CA PRO A 92 -19.95 8.13 -10.53
C PRO A 92 -20.54 9.54 -10.63
N GLY A 93 -20.01 10.36 -11.54
CA GLY A 93 -20.50 11.72 -11.81
C GLY A 93 -19.95 12.82 -10.88
N LYS A 94 -19.13 12.49 -9.88
CA LYS A 94 -18.43 13.49 -9.06
C LYS A 94 -17.16 13.99 -9.76
N ILE A 95 -16.88 15.29 -9.64
CA ILE A 95 -15.61 15.88 -10.08
C ILE A 95 -14.53 15.45 -9.10
N PHE A 96 -13.41 14.93 -9.60
CA PHE A 96 -12.35 14.38 -8.76
C PHE A 96 -11.76 15.40 -7.79
N GLY A 97 -11.64 16.67 -8.17
CA GLY A 97 -11.14 17.73 -7.30
C GLY A 97 -12.08 18.13 -6.16
N ASP A 98 -13.34 17.70 -6.20
CA ASP A 98 -14.35 17.94 -5.15
C ASP A 98 -14.41 16.79 -4.12
N ILE A 99 -13.64 15.71 -4.35
CA ILE A 99 -13.53 14.53 -3.49
C ILE A 99 -12.32 14.70 -2.56
#